data_AF-X0TAQ5-F1
#
_entry.id   AF-X0TAQ5-F1
#
_cell.length_a   1.000
_cell.length_b   1.000
_cell.length_c   1.000
_cell.angle_alpha   90.00
_cell.angle_beta   90.00
_cell.angle_gamma   90.00
#
_symmetry.space_group_name_H-M   'P 1'
#
loop_
_entity.id
_entity.type
_entity.pdbx_description
1 polymer ?
#
loop_
_entity_poly.entity_id
_entity_poly.type
_entity_poly.pdbx_seq_one_letter_code
_entity_poly.pdbx_strand_id
1 'polypeptide(L)'
;HEKILKRLKRVRHENTTEMILEPIKDFNSNDYLLEERDQQVYSEENIVQTMKDIETVIRDFYFIAAEKVNFITEVSSFLEKLAEKHQENIELFNPTL
;
A
#
# COMPACT_ATOMS: atom_id res chain seq x y z
N HIS A 1 -2.33 -6.79 -12.66
CA HIS A 1 -1.57 -7.69 -11.76
C HIS A 1 -0.33 -8.35 -12.39
N GLU A 2 -0.39 -8.98 -13.57
CA GLU A 2 0.78 -9.70 -14.15
C GLU A 2 2.03 -8.84 -14.39
N LYS A 3 1.89 -7.59 -14.87
CA LYS A 3 3.03 -6.71 -15.15
C LYS A 3 3.88 -6.40 -13.91
N ILE A 4 3.23 -6.24 -12.75
CA ILE A 4 3.88 -5.95 -11.46
C ILE A 4 4.66 -7.18 -10.99
N LEU A 5 4.03 -8.35 -11.05
CA LEU A 5 4.64 -9.64 -10.73
C LEU A 5 5.89 -9.94 -11.58
N LYS A 6 5.83 -9.61 -12.88
CA LYS A 6 6.96 -9.81 -13.79
C LYS A 6 8.14 -8.89 -13.48
N ARG A 7 7.86 -7.64 -13.08
CA ARG A 7 8.89 -6.66 -12.69
C ARG A 7 9.56 -7.05 -11.38
N LEU A 8 8.78 -7.44 -10.37
CA LEU A 8 9.28 -7.96 -9.09
C LEU A 8 10.19 -9.19 -9.28
N LYS A 9 9.78 -10.15 -10.11
CA LYS A 9 10.58 -11.34 -10.39
C LYS A 9 11.91 -11.01 -11.06
N ARG A 10 11.92 -10.03 -11.97
CA ARG A 10 13.13 -9.56 -12.65
C ARG A 10 14.11 -8.93 -11.67
N VAL A 11 13.65 -7.97 -10.86
CA VAL A 11 14.46 -7.30 -9.84
C VAL A 11 15.04 -8.29 -8.84
N ARG A 12 14.24 -9.28 -8.41
CA ARG A 12 14.71 -10.36 -7.53
C ARG A 12 15.86 -11.16 -8.17
N HIS A 13 15.72 -11.53 -9.43
CA HIS A 13 16.70 -12.36 -10.13
C HIS A 13 18.01 -11.60 -10.41
N GLU A 14 17.91 -10.30 -10.74
CA GLU A 14 19.06 -9.44 -11.06
C GLU A 14 19.90 -9.08 -9.81
N ASN A 15 19.31 -9.11 -8.60
CA ASN A 15 20.00 -8.77 -7.34
C ASN A 15 20.38 -10.00 -6.49
N THR A 16 20.31 -11.22 -7.04
CA THR A 16 20.68 -12.46 -6.35
C THR A 16 22.21 -12.65 -6.33
N THR A 17 22.93 -11.87 -5.54
CA THR A 17 24.32 -12.20 -5.14
C THR A 17 24.43 -12.50 -3.65
N GLU A 18 23.51 -11.98 -2.83
CA GLU A 18 23.29 -12.40 -1.44
C GLU A 18 21.78 -12.47 -1.17
N MET A 19 21.27 -13.66 -0.84
CA MET A 19 19.86 -13.85 -0.53
C MET A 19 19.62 -13.34 0.90
N ILE A 20 19.08 -12.14 1.06
CA ILE A 20 18.59 -11.66 2.37
C ILE A 20 17.33 -12.47 2.68
N LEU A 21 17.52 -13.57 3.41
CA LEU A 21 16.48 -14.51 3.88
C LEU A 21 15.83 -14.05 5.19
N GLU A 22 16.10 -12.82 5.63
CA GLU A 22 15.53 -12.31 6.87
C GLU A 22 14.02 -12.19 6.74
N PRO A 23 13.23 -12.86 7.60
CA PRO A 23 11.79 -12.72 7.57
C PRO A 23 11.43 -11.28 7.96
N ILE A 24 10.52 -10.67 7.19
CA ILE A 24 9.94 -9.38 7.57
C ILE A 24 9.15 -9.60 8.85
N LYS A 25 9.59 -8.95 9.93
CA LYS A 25 8.91 -8.98 11.24
C LYS A 25 7.92 -7.85 11.34
N ASP A 26 6.87 -8.06 12.14
CA ASP A 26 5.88 -7.04 12.49
C ASP A 26 5.25 -6.39 11.26
N PHE A 27 4.85 -7.22 10.29
CA PHE A 27 4.16 -6.80 9.08
C PHE A 27 3.12 -7.86 8.72
N ASN A 28 1.91 -7.72 9.28
CA ASN A 28 0.85 -8.71 9.11
C ASN A 28 -0.34 -8.12 8.35
N SER A 29 -1.02 -8.94 7.56
CA SER A 29 -2.23 -8.52 6.83
C SER A 29 -3.35 -8.03 7.75
N ASN A 30 -3.40 -8.56 8.97
CA ASN A 30 -4.43 -8.20 9.95
C ASN A 30 -4.34 -6.74 10.40
N ASP A 31 -3.16 -6.12 10.28
CA ASP A 31 -2.91 -4.73 10.63
C ASP A 31 -3.51 -3.76 9.60
N TYR A 32 -3.99 -4.28 8.46
CA TYR A 32 -4.53 -3.53 7.32
C TYR A 32 -5.95 -3.99 6.95
N LEU A 33 -6.68 -4.56 7.91
CA LEU A 33 -8.09 -4.88 7.73
C LEU A 33 -8.95 -3.65 8.03
N LEU A 34 -9.92 -3.38 7.16
CA LEU A 34 -10.94 -2.39 7.41
C LEU A 34 -12.09 -3.06 8.16
N GLU A 35 -12.60 -2.38 9.18
CA GLU A 35 -13.83 -2.80 9.83
C GLU A 35 -15.00 -2.68 8.84
N GLU A 36 -15.83 -3.72 8.76
CA GLU A 36 -17.05 -3.67 7.96
C GLU A 36 -18.01 -2.64 8.57
N ARG A 37 -18.31 -1.58 7.82
CA ARG A 37 -19.35 -0.63 8.21
C ARG A 37 -20.72 -1.21 7.87
N ASP A 38 -21.67 -0.98 8.76
CA ASP A 38 -23.04 -1.47 8.60
C ASP A 38 -23.67 -0.87 7.33
N GLN A 39 -24.05 -1.73 6.39
CA GLN A 39 -24.48 -1.38 5.03
C GLN A 39 -25.83 -0.67 4.97
N GLN A 40 -26.48 -0.43 6.11
CA GLN A 40 -27.85 0.10 6.17
C GLN A 40 -27.94 1.62 5.97
N VAL A 41 -26.82 2.35 5.97
CA VAL A 41 -26.82 3.82 5.81
C VAL A 41 -25.80 4.28 4.76
N TYR A 42 -26.12 4.10 3.48
CA TYR A 42 -25.37 4.70 2.37
C TYR A 42 -25.74 6.18 2.21
N SER A 43 -25.22 7.05 3.08
CA SER A 43 -25.12 8.48 2.76
C SER A 43 -23.90 8.72 1.86
N GLU A 44 -23.95 9.76 1.02
CA GLU A 44 -22.80 10.15 0.19
C GLU A 44 -21.55 10.43 1.05
N GLU A 45 -21.73 11.07 2.20
CA GLU A 45 -20.67 11.29 3.20
C GLU A 45 -20.07 9.98 3.72
N ASN A 46 -20.90 8.96 4.00
CA ASN A 46 -20.43 7.64 4.44
C ASN A 46 -19.65 6.91 3.36
N ILE A 47 -20.04 7.07 2.09
CA ILE A 47 -19.33 6.46 0.95
C ILE A 47 -17.96 7.12 0.77
N VAL A 48 -17.89 8.46 0.74
CA VAL A 48 -16.64 9.20 0.61
C VAL A 48 -15.69 8.88 1.75
N GLN A 49 -16.20 8.84 2.99
CA GLN A 49 -15.38 8.49 4.14
C GLN A 49 -14.88 7.03 4.06
N THR A 50 -15.70 6.09 3.60
CA THR A 50 -15.26 4.70 3.39
C THR A 50 -14.17 4.59 2.32
N MET A 51 -14.30 5.34 1.22
CA MET A 51 -13.26 5.41 0.19
C MET A 51 -11.95 5.97 0.74
N LYS A 52 -12.01 7.04 1.55
CA LYS A 52 -10.82 7.61 2.21
C LYS A 52 -10.15 6.62 3.15
N ASP A 53 -10.92 5.88 3.93
CA ASP A 53 -10.38 4.86 4.83
C ASP A 53 -9.67 3.75 4.05
N ILE A 54 -10.27 3.27 2.95
CA ILE A 54 -9.66 2.28 2.06
C ILE A 54 -8.31 2.79 1.54
N GLU A 55 -8.30 3.99 0.99
CA GLU A 55 -7.10 4.60 0.42
C GLU A 55 -6.03 4.83 1.48
N THR A 56 -6.43 5.20 2.70
CA THR A 56 -5.52 5.37 3.85
C THR A 56 -4.85 4.05 4.23
N VAL A 57 -5.62 2.97 4.36
CA VAL A 57 -5.08 1.65 4.69
C VAL A 57 -4.12 1.15 3.60
N ILE A 58 -4.46 1.35 2.32
CA ILE A 58 -3.58 0.96 1.21
C ILE A 58 -2.30 1.80 1.21
N ARG A 59 -2.41 3.12 1.45
CA ARG A 59 -1.26 4.03 1.53
C ARG A 59 -0.32 3.62 2.67
N ASP A 60 -0.86 3.37 3.86
CA ASP A 60 -0.09 2.97 5.04
C ASP A 60 0.58 1.62 4.82
N PHE A 61 -0.12 0.66 4.19
CA PHE A 61 0.46 -0.63 3.80
C PHE A 61 1.70 -0.45 2.91
N TYR A 62 1.58 0.31 1.82
CA TYR A 62 2.70 0.48 0.89
C TYR A 62 3.84 1.29 1.49
N PHE A 63 3.54 2.30 2.30
CA PHE A 63 4.55 3.09 2.99
C PHE A 63 5.38 2.23 3.96
N ILE A 64 4.72 1.47 4.83
CA ILE A 64 5.39 0.58 5.78
C ILE A 64 6.12 -0.55 5.04
N ALA A 65 5.52 -1.11 3.98
CA ALA A 65 6.16 -2.13 3.16
C ALA A 65 7.47 -1.64 2.55
N ALA A 66 7.53 -0.38 2.09
CA ALA A 66 8.73 0.24 1.55
C ALA A 66 9.85 0.28 2.60
N GLU A 67 9.54 0.75 3.81
CA GLU A 67 10.51 0.79 4.92
C GLU A 67 11.07 -0.60 5.24
N LYS A 68 10.20 -1.63 5.27
CA LYS A 68 10.58 -3.01 5.57
C LYS A 68 11.47 -3.64 4.48
N VAL A 69 11.44 -3.13 3.26
CA VAL A 69 12.23 -3.64 2.11
C VAL A 69 13.23 -2.63 1.56
N ASN A 70 13.59 -1.62 2.35
CA ASN A 70 14.50 -0.53 1.95
C ASN A 70 15.88 -1.02 1.46
N PHE A 71 16.27 -2.24 1.86
CA PHE A 71 17.47 -2.93 1.39
C PHE A 71 17.42 -3.29 -0.10
N ILE A 72 16.24 -3.30 -0.72
CA ILE A 72 16.06 -3.38 -2.18
C ILE A 72 15.55 -2.02 -2.68
N THR A 73 16.46 -1.09 -2.95
CA THR A 73 16.13 0.32 -3.26
C THR A 73 15.10 0.48 -4.38
N GLU A 74 15.17 -0.32 -5.46
CA GLU A 74 14.19 -0.24 -6.55
C GLU A 74 12.78 -0.65 -6.10
N VAL A 75 12.67 -1.63 -5.21
CA VAL A 75 11.38 -2.09 -4.67
C VAL A 75 10.84 -1.07 -3.67
N SER A 76 11.67 -0.57 -2.75
CA SER A 76 11.29 0.51 -1.81
C SER A 76 10.74 1.72 -2.54
N SER A 77 11.51 2.24 -3.52
CA SER A 77 11.10 3.42 -4.29
C SER A 77 9.82 3.17 -5.10
N PHE A 78 9.60 1.94 -5.57
CA PHE A 78 8.34 1.60 -6.24
C PHE A 78 7.15 1.58 -5.27
N LEU A 79 7.33 1.06 -4.06
CA LEU A 79 6.27 1.03 -3.04
C LEU A 79 5.96 2.43 -2.50
N GLU A 80 6.98 3.27 -2.28
CA GLU A 80 6.82 4.69 -1.92
C GLU A 80 5.94 5.42 -2.95
N LYS A 81 6.22 5.25 -4.25
CA LYS A 81 5.41 5.85 -5.31
C LYS A 81 3.95 5.37 -5.33
N LEU A 82 3.70 4.12 -4.93
CA LEU A 82 2.33 3.63 -4.77
C LEU A 82 1.66 4.32 -3.58
N ALA A 83 2.35 4.42 -2.44
CA ALA A 83 1.85 5.13 -1.27
C ALA A 83 1.52 6.60 -1.59
N GLU A 84 2.42 7.32 -2.28
CA GLU A 84 2.21 8.70 -2.74
C GLU A 84 0.95 8.81 -3.62
N LYS A 85 0.75 7.91 -4.58
CA LYS A 85 -0.44 7.91 -5.43
C LYS A 85 -1.73 7.74 -4.61
N HIS A 86 -1.72 6.88 -3.62
CA HIS A 86 -2.88 6.69 -2.74
C HIS A 86 -3.09 7.91 -1.83
N GLN A 87 -2.01 8.60 -1.43
CA GLN A 87 -2.10 9.89 -0.73
C GLN A 87 -2.75 10.98 -1.59
N GLU A 88 -2.38 11.09 -2.87
CA GLU A 88 -3.03 12.01 -3.83
C GLU A 88 -4.53 11.71 -3.96
N ASN A 89 -4.92 10.43 -4.00
CA ASN A 89 -6.34 10.04 -4.03
C ASN A 89 -7.08 10.51 -2.76
N ILE A 90 -6.49 10.33 -1.57
CA ILE A 90 -7.09 10.79 -0.30
C ILE A 90 -7.35 12.30 -0.35
N GLU A 91 -6.40 13.06 -0.90
CA GLU A 91 -6.51 14.52 -1.04
C GLU A 91 -7.62 14.94 -2.01
N LEU A 92 -7.82 14.20 -3.10
CA LEU A 92 -8.94 14.44 -4.03
C LEU A 92 -10.31 14.26 -3.37
N PHE A 93 -10.42 13.42 -2.34
CA PHE A 93 -11.65 13.24 -1.57
C PHE A 93 -11.88 14.31 -0.49
N ASN A 94 -10.92 15.21 -0.26
CA ASN A 94 -11.13 16.42 0.54
C ASN A 94 -11.48 17.56 -0.41
N PRO A 95 -12.75 17.92 -0.60
CA PRO A 95 -13.07 19.14 -1.33
C PRO A 95 -12.51 20.30 -0.51
N THR A 96 -11.49 20.97 -1.04
CA THR A 96 -11.15 22.32 -0.61
C THR A 96 -12.41 23.17 -0.72
N LEU A 97 -12.81 23.78 0.41
CA LEU A 97 -13.85 24.81 0.54
C LEU A 97 -13.75 25.89 -0.54
#